data_AF-A0A7Z9MR89-F1
#
_entry.id   AF-A0A7Z9MR89-F1
#
_cell.length_a   1.000
_cell.length_b   1.000
_cell.length_c   1.000
_cell.angle_alpha   90.00
_cell.angle_beta   90.00
_cell.angle_gamma   90.00
#
_symmetry.space_group_name_H-M   'P 1'
#
loop_
_entity.id
_entity.type
_entity.pdbx_description
1 polymer ?
#
loop_
_entity_poly.entity_id
_entity_poly.type
_entity_poly.pdbx_seq_one_letter_code
_entity_poly.pdbx_strand_id
1 'polypeptide(L)' 'MLAEGIYVIGFSFPVVPKGEARIRVQISAAHSREHLDKAIAAFVKIGKKYKVINI' A
#
# COMPACT_ATOMS: atom_id res chain seq x y z
N MET A 1 -5.86 -4.71 1.28
CA MET A 1 -4.56 -5.10 0.67
C MET A 1 -4.30 -6.59 0.81
N LEU A 2 -4.37 -7.19 2.01
CA LEU A 2 -4.09 -8.62 2.19
C LEU A 2 -4.91 -9.55 1.26
N ALA A 3 -6.18 -9.25 1.04
CA ALA A 3 -7.03 -9.99 0.10
C ALA A 3 -6.57 -9.90 -1.38
N GLU A 4 -5.78 -8.89 -1.75
CA GLU A 4 -5.14 -8.77 -3.07
C GLU A 4 -3.76 -9.47 -3.10
N GLY A 5 -3.41 -10.21 -2.04
CA GLY A 5 -2.14 -10.90 -1.89
C GLY A 5 -0.95 -10.00 -1.56
N ILE A 6 -1.20 -8.78 -1.09
CA ILE A 6 -0.18 -7.80 -0.71
C ILE A 6 -0.24 -7.56 0.80
N TYR A 7 0.78 -8.03 1.52
CA TYR A 7 0.91 -7.80 2.94
C TYR A 7 1.65 -6.49 3.21
N VAL A 8 0.94 -5.53 3.80
CA VAL A 8 1.46 -4.21 4.20
C VAL A 8 0.80 -3.77 5.50
N ILE A 9 1.51 -2.94 6.26
CA ILE A 9 1.04 -2.42 7.55
C ILE A 9 0.70 -0.94 7.42
N GLY A 10 -0.48 -0.57 7.90
CA GLY A 10 -0.88 0.82 8.10
C GLY A 10 -0.30 1.37 9.40
N PHE A 11 0.19 2.59 9.34
CA PHE A 11 0.66 3.35 10.50
C PHE A 11 -0.37 4.42 10.85
N SER A 12 -0.79 4.45 12.10
CA SER A 12 -1.67 5.47 12.67
C SER A 12 -1.15 5.91 14.04
N PHE A 13 -1.78 6.92 14.63
CA PHE A 13 -1.48 7.34 16.01
C PHE A 13 -1.51 6.14 16.97
N PRO A 14 -0.56 6.00 17.91
CA PRO A 14 0.51 6.96 18.27
C PRO A 14 1.82 6.82 17.45
N VAL A 15 1.88 5.91 16.49
CA VAL A 15 3.11 5.63 15.72
C VAL A 15 3.44 6.77 14.75
N VAL A 16 2.42 7.49 14.27
CA VAL A 16 2.53 8.74 13.50
C VAL A 16 1.60 9.81 14.11
N PRO A 17 1.81 11.11 13.87
CA PRO A 17 0.90 12.15 14.32
C PRO A 17 -0.56 11.93 13.87
N LYS A 18 -1.51 12.47 14.62
CA LYS A 18 -2.93 12.44 14.25
C LYS A 18 -3.13 13.13 12.89
N GLY A 19 -3.97 12.55 12.04
CA GLY A 19 -4.22 13.07 10.69
C GLY A 19 -3.18 12.65 9.64
N GLU A 20 -2.06 12.02 10.05
CA GLU A 20 -0.97 11.63 9.16
C GLU A 20 -0.82 10.11 8.98
N ALA A 21 -1.94 9.39 9.10
CA ALA A 21 -1.97 7.95 8.88
C ALA A 21 -1.51 7.61 7.47
N ARG A 22 -0.64 6.60 7.35
CA ARG A 22 -0.04 6.22 6.06
C ARG A 22 0.29 4.74 6.01
N ILE A 23 0.37 4.19 4.81
CA ILE A 23 0.94 2.86 4.59
C ILE A 23 2.39 3.07 4.19
N ARG A 24 3.33 2.50 4.95
CA ARG A 24 4.76 2.56 4.59
C ARG A 24 5.14 1.25 3.90
N VAL A 25 5.40 1.33 2.61
CA VAL A 25 5.90 0.21 1.81
C VAL A 25 7.41 0.14 1.95
N GLN A 26 7.95 -1.06 2.15
CA GLN A 26 9.38 -1.31 2.26
C GLN A 26 9.82 -2.18 1.09
N ILE A 27 10.74 -1.65 0.27
CA ILE A 27 11.30 -2.36 -0.88
C ILE A 27 12.51 -3.17 -0.41
N SER A 28 12.67 -4.34 -0.99
CA SER A 28 13.80 -5.25 -0.79
C SER A 28 14.36 -5.68 -2.13
N ALA A 29 15.67 -5.90 -2.20
CA ALA A 29 16.37 -6.43 -3.37
C ALA A 29 15.86 -7.82 -3.80
N ALA A 30 15.18 -8.53 -2.90
CA ALA A 30 14.55 -9.82 -3.22
C ALA A 30 13.26 -9.71 -4.06
N HIS A 31 12.73 -8.51 -4.30
CA HIS A 31 11.55 -8.34 -5.15
C HIS A 31 11.94 -8.39 -6.64
N SER A 32 11.19 -9.18 -7.41
CA SER A 32 11.24 -9.11 -8.87
C SER A 32 10.35 -7.96 -9.38
N ARG A 33 10.44 -7.65 -10.68
CA ARG A 33 9.57 -6.63 -11.30
C ARG A 33 8.10 -7.02 -11.21
N GLU A 34 7.79 -8.29 -11.40
CA GLU A 34 6.42 -8.82 -11.35
C GLU A 34 5.80 -8.63 -9.96
N HIS A 35 6.59 -8.75 -8.89
CA HIS A 35 6.12 -8.44 -7.54
C HIS A 35 5.72 -6.97 -7.39
N LEU A 36 6.51 -6.05 -7.97
CA LEU A 36 6.23 -4.61 -7.93
C LEU A 36 5.00 -4.27 -8.76
N ASP A 37 4.90 -4.81 -9.97
CA ASP A 37 3.76 -4.59 -10.87
C ASP A 37 2.45 -5.07 -10.24
N LYS A 38 2.48 -6.26 -9.60
CA LYS A 38 1.33 -6.79 -8.85
C LYS A 38 0.94 -5.88 -7.69
N ALA A 39 1.93 -5.40 -6.92
CA ALA A 39 1.68 -4.49 -5.81
C ALA A 39 1.06 -3.17 -6.29
N ILE A 40 1.61 -2.57 -7.34
CA ILE A 40 1.11 -1.33 -7.94
C ILE A 40 -0.35 -1.52 -8.41
N ALA A 41 -0.62 -2.58 -9.17
CA ALA A 41 -1.98 -2.87 -9.66
C ALA A 41 -2.99 -3.02 -8.50
N ALA A 42 -2.60 -3.70 -7.42
CA ALA A 42 -3.43 -3.84 -6.23
C ALA A 42 -3.68 -2.48 -5.54
N PHE A 43 -2.64 -1.65 -5.38
CA PHE A 43 -2.79 -0.30 -4.81
C PHE A 43 -3.67 0.59 -5.67
N VAL A 44 -3.55 0.55 -7.00
CA VAL A 44 -4.41 1.31 -7.91
C VAL A 44 -5.87 0.86 -7.78
N LYS A 45 -6.13 -0.45 -7.85
CA LYS A 45 -7.48 -1.02 -7.73
C LYS A 45 -8.17 -0.62 -6.43
N ILE A 46 -7.47 -0.80 -5.30
CA ILE A 46 -8.00 -0.50 -3.97
C ILE A 46 -8.10 1.02 -3.74
N GLY A 47 -7.10 1.77 -4.19
CA GLY A 47 -7.09 3.24 -4.12
C GLY A 47 -8.28 3.86 -4.83
N LYS A 48 -8.61 3.39 -6.04
CA LYS A 48 -9.82 3.81 -6.77
C LYS A 48 -11.10 3.40 -6.02
N LYS A 49 -11.18 2.14 -5.56
CA LYS A 49 -12.35 1.62 -4.81
C LYS A 49 -12.70 2.47 -3.59
N TYR A 50 -11.69 2.90 -2.83
CA TYR A 50 -11.88 3.72 -1.63
C TYR A 50 -11.73 5.22 -1.88
N LYS A 51 -11.62 5.65 -3.14
CA LYS A 51 -11.49 7.06 -3.54
C LYS A 51 -10.32 7.79 -2.87
N VAL A 52 -9.21 7.09 -2.69
CA VAL A 52 -7.95 7.65 -2.17
C VAL A 52 -7.15 8.34 -3.28
N ILE A 53 -7.31 7.88 -4.53
CA ILE A 53 -6.63 8.42 -5.72
C ILE A 53 -7.64 8.61 -6.86
N ASN A 54 -7.41 9.62 -7.72
CA ASN A 54 -8.28 10.01 -8.83
C ASN A 54 -7.67 9.75 -10.22
N ILE A 55 -6.81 8.73 -10.32
CA ILE A 55 -6.25 8.25 -11.59
C ILE A 55 -7.14 7.20 -12.24
#